data_AF-A0A1A0JPQ3-F1
#
_entry.id   AF-A0A1A0JPQ3-F1
#
_cell.length_a   1.000
_cell.length_b   1.000
_cell.length_c   1.000
_cell.angle_alpha   90.00
_cell.angle_beta   90.00
_cell.angle_gamma   90.00
#
_symmetry.space_group_name_H-M   'P 1'
#
loop_
_entity.id
_entity.type
_entity.pdbx_description
1 polymer ?
#
loop_
_entity_poly.entity_id
_entity_poly.type
_entity_poly.pdbx_seq_one_letter_code
_entity_poly.pdbx_strand_id
1 'polypeptide(L)'
;MPRRYPEEFRRKVLDLVAAGRPVAQVAADLGISDQTIYVWRKQELIDTGQLPGASRAEQTELSMAKRRIRELEQEVAILKRARELLKEQGGDPKGDTRP
;
A
#
# COMPACT_ATOMS: atom_id res chain seq x y z
N MET A 1 12.22 12.74 5.27
CA MET A 1 11.78 11.40 4.82
C MET A 1 12.83 10.39 5.25
N PRO A 2 12.47 9.23 5.84
CA PRO A 2 13.47 8.21 6.14
C PRO A 2 14.14 7.79 4.82
N ARG A 3 15.48 7.82 4.77
CA ARG A 3 16.25 7.34 3.62
C ARG A 3 15.94 5.86 3.44
N ARG A 4 15.15 5.53 2.42
CA ARG A 4 14.97 4.15 1.98
C ARG A 4 16.16 3.76 1.13
N TYR A 5 16.76 2.63 1.44
CA TYR A 5 17.74 2.02 0.55
C TYR A 5 17.07 1.68 -0.80
N PRO A 6 17.74 1.94 -1.94
CA PRO A 6 17.26 1.51 -3.24
C PRO A 6 17.03 0.01 -3.28
N GLU A 7 16.06 -0.45 -4.07
CA GLU A 7 15.73 -1.87 -4.18
C GLU A 7 16.90 -2.67 -4.77
N GLU A 8 17.59 -2.12 -5.76
CA GLU A 8 18.80 -2.73 -6.35
C GLU A 8 19.90 -2.94 -5.30
N PHE A 9 20.09 -1.97 -4.40
CA PHE A 9 21.06 -2.10 -3.31
C PHE A 9 20.68 -3.24 -2.38
N ARG A 10 19.42 -3.28 -1.92
CA ARG A 10 18.92 -4.39 -1.09
C ARG A 10 19.11 -5.75 -1.79
N ARG A 11 18.82 -5.86 -3.09
CA ARG A 11 18.97 -7.12 -3.83
C ARG A 11 20.43 -7.58 -3.82
N LYS A 12 21.36 -6.71 -4.18
CA LYS A 12 22.81 -7.02 -4.15
C LYS A 12 23.30 -7.46 -2.77
N VAL A 13 22.79 -6.84 -1.71
CA VAL A 13 23.11 -7.23 -0.33
C VAL A 13 22.62 -8.65 -0.02
N LEU A 14 21.39 -8.97 -0.43
CA LEU A 14 20.83 -10.31 -0.23
C LEU A 14 21.55 -11.36 -1.07
N ASP A 15 21.96 -11.03 -2.29
CA ASP A 15 22.75 -11.93 -3.16
C ASP A 15 24.10 -12.29 -2.51
N LEU A 16 24.78 -11.32 -1.88
CA LEU A 16 26.02 -11.56 -1.14
C LEU A 16 25.81 -12.51 0.05
N VAL A 17 24.71 -12.35 0.78
CA VAL A 17 24.36 -13.23 1.91
C VAL A 17 23.97 -14.61 1.41
N ALA A 18 23.24 -14.71 0.29
CA ALA A 18 22.87 -15.97 -0.36
C ALA A 18 24.09 -16.72 -0.89
N ALA A 19 25.12 -16.01 -1.34
CA ALA A 19 26.43 -16.57 -1.71
C ALA A 19 27.25 -17.10 -0.51
N GLY A 20 26.70 -17.06 0.70
CA GLY A 20 27.30 -17.63 1.91
C GLY A 20 28.10 -16.65 2.75
N ARG A 21 28.13 -15.36 2.40
CA ARG A 21 28.83 -14.36 3.23
C ARG A 21 28.08 -14.12 4.55
N PRO A 22 28.78 -14.05 5.70
CA PRO A 22 28.15 -13.74 6.97
C PRO A 22 27.50 -12.34 6.96
N VAL A 23 26.30 -12.23 7.54
CA VAL A 23 25.56 -10.97 7.62
C VAL A 23 26.39 -9.87 8.28
N ALA A 24 27.08 -10.17 9.39
CA ALA A 24 27.92 -9.23 10.12
C ALA A 24 29.06 -8.66 9.25
N GLN A 25 29.65 -9.49 8.38
CA GLN A 25 30.70 -9.04 7.46
C GLN A 25 30.12 -8.11 6.39
N VAL A 26 29.00 -8.51 5.77
CA VAL A 26 28.34 -7.70 4.74
C VAL A 26 27.85 -6.37 5.31
N ALA A 27 27.35 -6.37 6.54
CA ALA A 27 26.92 -5.18 7.27
C ALA A 27 28.09 -4.21 7.51
N ALA A 28 29.21 -4.71 8.03
CA ALA A 28 30.41 -3.94 8.30
C ALA A 28 30.99 -3.32 7.02
N ASP A 29 31.12 -4.12 5.94
CA ASP A 29 31.68 -3.66 4.67
C ASP A 29 30.86 -2.54 4.02
N LEU A 30 29.54 -2.58 4.20
CA LEU A 30 28.60 -1.63 3.58
C LEU A 30 28.18 -0.49 4.52
N GLY A 31 28.63 -0.52 5.78
CA GLY A 31 28.27 0.49 6.78
C GLY A 31 26.78 0.52 7.13
N ILE A 32 26.11 -0.63 7.09
CA ILE A 32 24.68 -0.75 7.45
C ILE A 32 24.51 -1.67 8.66
N SER A 33 23.37 -1.58 9.34
CA SER A 33 23.10 -2.45 10.49
C SER A 33 22.72 -3.86 10.04
N ASP A 34 23.30 -4.88 10.70
CA ASP A 34 22.95 -6.31 10.56
C ASP A 34 21.44 -6.54 10.62
N GLN A 35 20.75 -5.85 11.54
CA GLN A 35 19.31 -5.96 11.72
C GLN A 35 18.55 -5.58 10.44
N THR A 36 19.05 -4.61 9.68
CA THR A 36 18.45 -4.21 8.40
C THR A 36 18.51 -5.35 7.39
N ILE A 37 19.65 -6.04 7.31
CA ILE A 37 19.86 -7.19 6.43
C ILE A 37 18.96 -8.35 6.86
N TYR A 38 18.86 -8.66 8.16
CA TYR A 38 17.96 -9.70 8.66
C TYR A 38 16.49 -9.44 8.33
N VAL A 39 16.03 -8.20 8.46
CA VAL A 39 14.66 -7.81 8.06
C VAL A 39 14.45 -8.02 6.56
N TRP A 40 15.43 -7.67 5.73
CA TRP A 40 15.32 -7.87 4.29
C TRP A 40 15.27 -9.34 3.91
N ARG A 41 16.14 -10.16 4.52
CA ARG A 41 16.19 -11.61 4.31
C ARG A 41 14.87 -12.25 4.74
N LYS A 42 14.34 -11.88 5.91
CA LYS A 42 13.03 -12.37 6.36
C LYS A 42 11.92 -12.05 5.36
N GLN A 43 11.89 -10.82 4.84
CA GLN A 43 10.89 -10.45 3.84
C GLN A 43 11.06 -11.22 2.54
N GLU A 44 12.29 -11.46 2.07
CA GLU A 44 12.54 -12.28 0.87
C GLU A 44 12.08 -13.73 1.05
N LEU A 45 12.28 -14.32 2.24
CA LEU A 45 11.76 -15.65 2.55
C LEU A 45 10.23 -15.68 2.56
N ILE A 46 9.56 -14.60 3.00
CA ILE A 46 8.10 -14.47 2.90
C ILE A 46 7.67 -14.34 1.44
N ASP A 47 8.33 -13.46 0.69
CA ASP A 47 8.02 -13.19 -0.73
C ASP A 47 8.22 -14.43 -1.61
N THR A 48 9.13 -15.34 -1.24
CA THR A 48 9.39 -16.62 -1.92
C THR A 48 8.56 -17.79 -1.37
N GLY A 49 7.68 -17.55 -0.39
CA GLY A 49 6.81 -18.58 0.19
C GLY A 49 7.51 -19.55 1.15
N GLN A 50 8.76 -19.28 1.53
CA GLN A 50 9.51 -20.11 2.48
C GLN A 50 9.13 -19.83 3.94
N LEU A 51 8.59 -18.65 4.23
CA LEU A 51 8.06 -18.28 5.53
C LEU A 51 6.62 -17.76 5.42
N PRO A 52 5.77 -18.03 6.43
CA PRO A 52 4.44 -17.42 6.49
C PRO A 52 4.54 -15.92 6.74
N GLY A 53 3.70 -15.15 6.06
CA GLY A 53 3.61 -13.69 6.23
C GLY A 53 3.01 -13.02 4.99
N ALA A 54 2.70 -11.73 5.11
CA ALA A 54 2.21 -10.95 3.99
C ALA A 54 3.38 -10.61 3.03
N SER A 55 3.31 -11.12 1.80
CA SER A 55 4.27 -10.79 0.76
C SER A 55 4.18 -9.31 0.36
N ARG A 56 5.23 -8.79 -0.26
CA ARG A 56 5.22 -7.43 -0.82
C ARG A 56 4.13 -7.23 -1.87
N ALA A 57 3.83 -8.28 -2.66
CA ALA A 57 2.78 -8.25 -3.66
C ALA A 57 1.40 -8.09 -2.99
N GLU A 58 1.10 -8.93 -2.00
CA GLU A 58 -0.16 -8.86 -1.23
C GLU A 58 -0.32 -7.51 -0.54
N GLN A 59 0.76 -6.96 0.05
CA GLN A 59 0.71 -5.63 0.66
C GLN A 59 0.43 -4.52 -0.36
N THR A 60 0.98 -4.63 -1.56
CA THR A 60 0.76 -3.68 -2.65
C THR A 60 -0.70 -3.73 -3.12
N GLU A 61 -1.20 -4.93 -3.40
CA GLU A 61 -2.60 -5.15 -3.80
C GLU A 61 -3.57 -4.64 -2.74
N LEU A 62 -3.32 -4.94 -1.46
CA LEU A 62 -4.13 -4.47 -0.35
C LEU A 62 -4.12 -2.93 -0.24
N SER A 63 -2.99 -2.29 -0.52
CA SER A 63 -2.92 -0.82 -0.55
C SER A 63 -3.71 -0.21 -1.70
N MET A 64 -3.65 -0.81 -2.89
CA MET A 64 -4.41 -0.38 -4.07
C MET A 64 -5.91 -0.59 -3.86
N ALA A 65 -6.31 -1.75 -3.32
CA ALA A 65 -7.68 -2.04 -2.98
C ALA A 65 -8.24 -1.04 -1.96
N LYS A 66 -7.50 -0.75 -0.88
CA LYS A 66 -7.89 0.27 0.10
C LYS A 66 -8.05 1.65 -0.51
N ARG A 67 -7.18 2.02 -1.45
CA ARG A 67 -7.32 3.28 -2.18
C ARG A 67 -8.59 3.30 -3.03
N ARG A 68 -8.85 2.25 -3.79
CA ARG A 68 -10.04 2.15 -4.63
C ARG A 68 -11.34 2.17 -3.82
N ILE A 69 -11.35 1.51 -2.66
CA ILE A 69 -12.49 1.54 -1.73
C ILE A 69 -12.80 2.98 -1.30
N ARG A 70 -11.78 3.75 -0.90
CA ARG A 70 -11.99 5.16 -0.50
C ARG A 70 -12.52 6.02 -1.64
N GLU A 71 -11.99 5.83 -2.85
CA GLU A 71 -12.47 6.55 -4.04
C GLU A 71 -13.95 6.24 -4.30
N LEU A 72 -14.33 4.96 -4.24
CA LEU A 72 -15.72 4.53 -4.40
C LEU A 72 -16.64 5.05 -3.28
N GLU A 73 -16.17 5.04 -2.02
CA GLU A 73 -16.92 5.60 -0.90
C GLU A 73 -17.18 7.10 -1.09
N GLN A 74 -16.21 7.84 -1.63
CA GLN A 74 -16.37 9.25 -1.98
C GLN A 74 -17.38 9.46 -3.12
N GLU A 75 -17.27 8.69 -4.20
CA GLU A 75 -18.24 8.72 -5.31
C GLU A 75 -19.67 8.46 -4.81
N VAL A 76 -19.85 7.43 -3.97
CA VAL A 76 -21.15 7.10 -3.36
C VAL A 76 -21.66 8.24 -2.48
N ALA A 77 -20.80 8.87 -1.68
CA ALA A 77 -21.19 10.00 -0.83
C ALA A 77 -21.67 11.19 -1.67
N ILE A 78 -20.95 11.52 -2.76
CA ILE A 78 -21.33 12.59 -3.70
C ILE A 78 -22.69 12.28 -4.34
N LEU A 79 -22.89 11.05 -4.84
CA LEU A 79 -24.15 10.65 -5.47
C LEU A 79 -25.33 10.69 -4.49
N LYS A 80 -25.13 10.25 -3.25
CA LYS A 80 -26.15 10.34 -2.20
C LYS A 80 -26.53 11.80 -1.93
N ARG A 81 -25.54 12.68 -1.80
CA ARG A 81 -25.78 14.12 -1.59
C ARG A 81 -26.51 14.77 -2.76
N ALA A 82 -26.13 14.46 -3.99
CA ALA A 82 -26.81 14.96 -5.19
C ALA A 82 -28.28 14.52 -5.24
N ARG A 83 -28.56 13.26 -4.90
CA ARG A 83 -29.92 12.71 -4.84
C ARG A 83 -30.77 13.41 -3.76
N GLU A 84 -30.18 13.71 -2.60
CA GLU A 84 -30.86 14.46 -1.53
C GLU A 84 -31.21 15.87 -1.99
N LEU A 85 -30.27 16.60 -2.58
CA LEU A 85 -30.50 17.93 -3.13
C LEU A 85 -31.61 17.93 -4.19
N LEU A 86 -31.65 16.92 -5.07
CA LEU A 86 -32.73 16.81 -6.06
C LEU A 86 -34.10 16.56 -5.42
N LYS A 87 -34.17 15.77 -4.34
CA LYS A 87 -35.41 15.57 -3.59
C LYS A 87 -35.86 16.86 -2.90
N GLU A 88 -34.93 17.65 -2.37
CA GLU A 88 -35.21 18.95 -1.76
C GLU A 88 -35.70 19.98 -2.81
N GLN A 89 -35.14 19.95 -4.03
CA GLN A 89 -35.57 20.82 -5.14
C GLN A 89 -36.88 20.35 -5.82
N GLY A 90 -37.23 19.07 -5.70
CA GLY A 90 -38.48 18.49 -6.20
C GLY A 90 -39.73 18.83 -5.37
N GLY A 91 -39.65 19.81 -4.47
CA GLY A 91 -40.80 20.38 -3.76
C GLY A 91 -41.72 21.16 -4.70
N ASP A 92 -42.68 20.45 -5.28
CA ASP A 92 -43.95 20.87 -5.89
C ASP A 92 -43.98 22.15 -6.76
N PRO A 93 -43.81 22.04 -8.11
CA PRO A 93 -44.12 23.13 -9.03
C PRO A 93 -45.63 23.30 -9.29
N LYS A 94 -46.53 22.57 -8.61
CA LYS A 94 -47.96 22.50 -8.95
C LYS A 94 -48.85 23.23 -7.94
N GLY A 95 -48.53 24.50 -7.69
CA GLY A 95 -49.35 25.40 -6.86
C GLY A 95 -50.06 26.52 -7.62
N ASP A 96 -49.73 26.76 -8.90
CA ASP A 96 -50.10 28.01 -9.57
C ASP A 96 -50.88 27.77 -10.87
N THR A 97 -52.07 27.17 -10.76
CA THR A 97 -53.09 27.34 -11.81
C THR A 97 -54.47 27.33 -11.18
N ARG A 98 -54.96 28.53 -10.85
CA ARG A 98 -56.36 28.82 -10.55
C ARG A 98 -56.87 29.82 -11.59
N PRO A 99 -57.94 29.48 -12.30
CA PRO A 99 -59.08 30.38 -12.50
C PRO A 99 -60.28 29.89 -11.70
#